data_AF-A0ABD0RRP1-F1
#
_entry.id   AF-A0ABD0RRP1-F1
#
_cell.length_a   1.000
_cell.length_b   1.000
_cell.length_c   1.000
_cell.angle_alpha   90.00
_cell.angle_beta   90.00
_cell.angle_gamma   90.00
#
_symmetry.space_group_name_H-M   'P 1'
#
loop_
_entity.id
_entity.type
_entity.pdbx_description
1 polymer ?
#
loop_
_entity_poly.entity_id
_entity_poly.type
_entity_poly.pdbx_seq_one_letter_code
_entity_poly.pdbx_strand_id
1 'polypeptide(L)' 'MCKCQHNTAGMSCERCKDGFYGDSTVGSSSDCNTCPCPEGATCAMVPKTKEVVCTNCPTGTTGTDSEHT' A
#
# COMPACT_ATOMS: atom_id res chain seq x y z
N MET A 1 19.95 12.59 -0.02
CA MET A 1 18.64 12.31 -0.68
C MET A 1 18.75 10.97 -1.40
N CYS A 2 18.36 9.88 -0.75
CA CYS A 2 18.21 8.60 -1.44
C CYS A 2 17.04 8.73 -2.42
N LYS A 3 17.32 8.69 -3.73
CA LYS A 3 16.26 8.61 -4.74
C LYS A 3 15.78 7.17 -4.77
N CYS A 4 14.76 6.87 -3.97
CA CYS A 4 14.13 5.55 -3.98
C CYS A 4 13.59 5.23 -5.38
N GLN A 5 14.03 4.10 -5.93
CA GLN A 5 13.56 3.56 -7.20
C GLN A 5 12.42 2.57 -6.95
N HIS A 6 11.90 1.90 -7.98
CA HIS A 6 11.06 0.70 -7.77
C HIS A 6 9.73 0.98 -7.02
N ASN A 7 9.21 2.21 -7.11
CA ASN A 7 8.01 2.65 -6.37
C ASN A 7 8.11 2.47 -4.85
N THR A 8 9.33 2.54 -4.31
CA THR A 8 9.58 2.56 -2.87
C THR A 8 9.68 3.99 -2.34
N ALA A 9 9.43 4.14 -1.05
CA ALA A 9 9.50 5.36 -0.25
C ALA A 9 10.05 5.01 1.13
N GLY A 10 10.40 6.03 1.92
CA GLY A 10 11.04 5.83 3.22
C GLY A 10 12.45 6.39 3.25
N MET A 11 13.06 6.39 4.43
CA MET A 11 14.39 6.96 4.63
C MET A 11 15.48 6.06 4.02
N SER A 12 15.20 4.76 3.98
CA SER A 12 15.99 3.68 3.42
C SER A 12 15.22 2.92 2.33
N CYS A 13 14.14 3.51 1.79
CA CYS A 13 13.28 2.88 0.79
C CYS A 13 12.59 1.59 1.29
N GLU A 14 12.30 1.56 2.60
CA GLU A 14 11.79 0.39 3.33
C GLU A 14 10.30 0.12 3.13
N ARG A 15 9.56 1.01 2.46
CA ARG A 15 8.11 0.88 2.21
C ARG A 15 7.78 1.18 0.75
N CYS A 16 6.62 0.73 0.28
CA CYS A 16 6.09 1.18 -1.00
C CYS A 16 5.62 2.65 -0.92
N LYS A 17 5.61 3.34 -2.07
CA LYS A 17 4.99 4.66 -2.21
C LYS A 17 3.49 4.57 -1.95
N ASP A 18 2.90 5.69 -1.56
CA ASP A 18 1.45 5.78 -1.39
C ASP A 18 0.74 5.38 -2.71
N GLY A 19 -0.27 4.52 -2.60
CA GLY A 19 -0.95 3.90 -3.75
C GLY A 19 -0.27 2.65 -4.31
N PHE A 20 0.82 2.17 -3.70
CA PHE A 20 1.46 0.90 -4.03
C PHE A 20 1.52 -0.01 -2.80
N TYR A 21 1.38 -1.32 -3.01
CA TYR A 21 1.49 -2.35 -1.97
C TYR A 21 2.43 -3.47 -2.39
N GLY A 22 2.87 -4.24 -1.39
CA GLY A 22 3.70 -5.41 -1.59
C GLY A 22 4.79 -5.50 -0.55
N ASP A 23 5.82 -6.29 -0.85
CA ASP A 23 6.90 -6.57 0.08
C ASP A 23 8.19 -5.84 -0.31
N SER A 24 8.30 -4.58 0.13
CA SER A 24 9.48 -3.74 -0.07
C SER A 24 10.75 -4.26 0.64
N THR A 25 10.66 -5.31 1.46
CA THR A 25 11.83 -5.88 2.16
C THR A 25 12.71 -6.73 1.25
N VAL A 26 12.18 -7.16 0.09
CA VAL A 26 12.92 -7.95 -0.91
C VAL A 26 13.83 -7.05 -1.76
N GLY A 27 13.51 -5.75 -1.92
CA GLY A 27 14.38 -4.74 -2.53
C GLY A 27 14.36 -4.70 -4.07
N SER A 28 13.37 -5.29 -4.71
CA SER A 28 13.21 -5.44 -6.16
C SER A 28 12.16 -4.48 -6.76
N SER A 29 12.27 -4.23 -8.07
CA SER A 29 11.34 -3.40 -8.85
C SER A 29 9.92 -3.92 -8.93
N SER A 30 9.75 -5.23 -8.72
CA SER A 30 8.48 -5.94 -8.90
C SER A 30 7.69 -6.06 -7.60
N ASP A 31 8.25 -5.56 -6.49
CA ASP A 31 7.68 -5.78 -5.16
C ASP A 31 6.50 -4.85 -4.91
N CYS A 32 6.61 -3.58 -5.30
CA CYS A 32 5.56 -2.59 -5.14
C CYS A 32 4.63 -2.55 -6.37
N ASN A 33 3.44 -3.12 -6.21
CA ASN A 33 2.39 -3.17 -7.23
C ASN A 33 1.33 -2.10 -6.97
N THR A 34 0.74 -1.58 -8.04
CA THR A 34 -0.30 -0.54 -7.96
C THR A 34 -1.52 -1.08 -7.22
N CYS A 35 -1.99 -0.34 -6.21
CA CYS A 35 -3.20 -0.68 -5.48
C CYS A 35 -4.41 -0.73 -6.43
N PRO A 36 -5.26 -1.79 -6.36
CA PRO A 36 -6.53 -1.85 -7.09
C PRO A 36 -7.63 -0.97 -6.47
N CYS A 37 -7.24 0.07 -5.71
CA CYS A 37 -8.12 0.94 -4.94
C CYS A 37 -8.42 2.25 -5.67
N PRO A 38 -9.53 2.94 -5.36
CA PRO A 38 -9.84 4.24 -5.95
C PRO A 38 -8.77 5.30 -5.64
N GLU A 39 -8.64 6.32 -6.49
CA GLU A 39 -7.74 7.45 -6.25
C GLU A 39 -8.04 8.09 -4.88
N GLY A 40 -6.96 8.30 -4.11
CA GLY A 40 -7.04 8.82 -2.74
C GLY A 40 -7.08 7.74 -1.65
N ALA A 41 -7.29 6.47 -2.01
CA ALA A 41 -7.14 5.35 -1.08
C ALA A 41 -5.72 4.78 -1.11
N THR A 42 -5.21 4.42 0.07
CA THR A 42 -4.00 3.59 0.20
C THR A 42 -4.39 2.11 0.25
N CYS A 43 -3.44 1.18 0.23
CA CYS A 43 -3.75 -0.21 0.48
C CYS A 43 -2.64 -0.91 1.27
N ALA A 44 -3.02 -1.97 1.98
CA ALA A 44 -2.14 -2.77 2.81
C ALA A 44 -2.32 -4.25 2.50
N MET A 45 -1.23 -5.00 2.47
CA MET A 45 -1.29 -6.46 2.35
C MET A 45 -1.44 -7.08 3.74
N VAL A 46 -2.46 -7.92 3.91
CA VAL A 46 -2.67 -8.69 5.13
C VAL A 46 -1.71 -9.88 5.11
N PRO A 47 -0.73 -9.98 6.03
CA PRO A 47 0.30 -11.03 5.96
C PRO A 47 -0.27 -12.45 6.17
N LYS A 48 -1.45 -12.56 6.81
CA LYS A 48 -2.12 -13.86 7.06
C LYS A 48 -2.79 -14.43 5.81
N THR A 49 -3.51 -13.60 5.06
CA THR A 49 -4.32 -14.02 3.91
C THR A 49 -3.67 -13.66 2.58
N LYS A 50 -2.60 -12.85 2.59
CA LYS A 50 -2.00 -12.20 1.42
C LYS A 50 -3.00 -11.38 0.62
N GLU A 51 -4.06 -10.94 1.28
CA GLU A 51 -5.11 -10.15 0.68
C GLU A 51 -4.74 -8.67 0.72
N VAL A 52 -5.11 -7.96 -0.34
CA VAL A 52 -4.82 -6.53 -0.49
C VAL A 52 -6.06 -5.78 -0.10
N VAL A 53 -5.99 -5.04 1.00
CA VAL A 53 -7.13 -4.31 1.56
C VAL A 53 -6.88 -2.83 1.41
N CYS A 54 -7.85 -2.10 0.88
CA CYS A 54 -7.79 -0.64 0.79
C CYS A 54 -7.90 -0.02 2.19
N THR A 55 -7.04 0.94 2.47
CA THR A 55 -6.97 1.72 3.73
C THR A 55 -7.06 3.21 3.37
N ASN A 56 -7.50 4.07 4.30
CA ASN A 56 -7.72 5.51 4.02
C ASN A 56 -8.66 5.78 2.82
N CYS A 57 -9.77 5.03 2.74
CA CYS A 57 -10.77 5.25 1.71
C CYS A 57 -11.39 6.67 1.85
N PRO A 58 -11.45 7.49 0.79
CA PRO A 58 -12.07 8.81 0.86
C PRO A 58 -13.55 8.69 1.26
N THR A 59 -14.00 9.62 2.13
CA THR A 59 -15.35 9.60 2.69
C THR A 59 -16.39 9.64 1.57
N GLY A 60 -17.10 8.52 1.36
CA GLY A 60 -18.04 8.34 0.25
C GLY A 60 -17.81 7.06 -0.55
N THR A 61 -16.62 6.46 -0.49
CA THR A 61 -16.42 5.07 -0.90
C THR A 61 -16.67 4.20 0.33
N THR A 62 -17.82 3.53 0.39
CA THR A 62 -18.12 2.53 1.43
C THR A 62 -17.15 1.36 1.31
N GLY A 63 -15.97 1.50 1.93
CA GLY A 63 -15.30 0.37 2.53
C GLY A 63 -16.18 -0.09 3.68
N THR A 64 -16.53 -1.37 3.71
CA THR A 64 -17.34 -1.96 4.78
C THR A 64 -16.50 -2.21 6.04
N ASP A 65 -15.61 -1.30 6.42
CA ASP A 65 -14.93 -1.34 7.72
C ASP A 65 -15.74 -0.59 8.78
N SER A 66 -17.00 -0.97 8.89
CA SER A 66 -17.76 -0.80 10.13
C SER A 66 -17.27 -1.86 11.14
N GLU A 67 -16.07 -1.71 11.70
CA GLU A 67 -15.74 -2.41 12.94
C GLU A 67 -14.78 -1.59 13.82
N HIS A 68 -15.35 -0.56 14.43
CA HIS A 68 -14.97 -0.18 15.79
C HIS A 68 -16.26 0.06 16.58
N THR A 69 -16.79 -1.00 17.18
CA THR A 69 -17.71 -0.93 18.32
C THR A 69 -17.13 -1.79 19.42
#